data_AF-A0A1M5I2Q9-F1
#
_entry.id   AF-A0A1M5I2Q9-F1
#
_cell.length_a   1.000
_cell.length_b   1.000
_cell.length_c   1.000
_cell.angle_alpha   90.00
_cell.angle_beta   90.00
_cell.angle_gamma   90.00
#
_symmetry.space_group_name_H-M   'P 1'
#
loop_
_entity.id
_entity.type
_entity.pdbx_description
1 polymer ?
#
loop_
_entity_poly.entity_id
_entity_poly.type
_entity_poly.pdbx_seq_one_letter_code
_entity_poly.pdbx_strand_id
1 'polypeptide(L)'
;MKYSIAFLIFLVAFTSCESRKSSKETLTQEVSKTPKEVVTAYLAATNRFDFKAAKEFVITNKENLMALEDLKKMEKSIPDDQKARFLDKEKDAVYFEKEITDSTAQIVVSPKDIAMPIEFNLKKVKQKWLIESVISH
;
A
#
# COMPACT_ATOMS: atom_id res chain seq x y z
N MET A 1 32.88 -46.39 -47.75
CA MET A 1 31.99 -46.43 -46.56
C MET A 1 31.73 -44.99 -46.10
N LYS A 2 30.46 -44.60 -46.10
CA LYS A 2 29.72 -43.74 -45.13
C LYS A 2 30.37 -42.39 -44.75
N TYR A 3 29.87 -41.28 -45.32
CA TYR A 3 28.94 -40.29 -44.68
C TYR A 3 29.57 -39.62 -43.45
N SER A 4 29.63 -38.29 -43.27
CA SER A 4 28.75 -37.24 -43.78
C SER A 4 29.31 -35.84 -43.45
N ILE A 5 29.13 -34.92 -44.41
CA ILE A 5 28.46 -33.61 -44.28
C ILE A 5 29.04 -32.66 -43.20
N ALA A 6 29.86 -31.67 -43.53
CA ALA A 6 29.60 -30.44 -44.31
C ALA A 6 29.00 -29.29 -43.47
N PHE A 7 29.65 -28.12 -43.65
CA PHE A 7 29.08 -26.76 -43.63
C PHE A 7 28.72 -26.19 -42.24
N LEU A 8 29.15 -25.01 -41.79
CA LEU A 8 29.49 -23.77 -42.49
C LEU A 8 30.47 -22.93 -41.64
N ILE A 9 31.58 -22.53 -42.26
CA ILE A 9 32.17 -21.20 -42.06
C ILE A 9 31.32 -20.27 -42.90
N PHE A 10 30.68 -19.23 -42.35
CA PHE A 10 30.34 -18.03 -43.14
C PHE A 10 30.19 -16.81 -42.22
N LEU A 11 31.21 -15.96 -42.30
CA LEU A 11 31.14 -14.50 -42.38
C LEU A 11 30.59 -13.68 -41.21
N VAL A 12 31.58 -13.15 -40.48
CA VAL A 12 31.72 -11.71 -40.21
C VAL A 12 31.10 -10.88 -41.33
N ALA A 13 30.09 -10.06 -41.06
CA ALA A 13 29.96 -8.73 -41.66
C ALA A 13 28.81 -7.91 -41.04
N PHE A 14 29.11 -6.61 -40.82
CA PHE A 14 28.16 -5.49 -40.67
C PHE A 14 27.32 -5.49 -39.39
N THR A 15 27.08 -4.40 -38.65
CA THR A 15 27.37 -2.97 -38.78
C THR A 15 26.90 -2.33 -37.47
N SER A 16 27.54 -1.22 -37.13
CA SER A 16 27.13 -0.21 -36.15
C SER A 16 25.63 -0.09 -35.91
N CYS A 17 25.23 -0.05 -34.64
CA CYS A 17 24.10 0.75 -34.20
C CYS A 17 24.36 1.24 -32.77
N GLU A 18 24.85 2.48 -32.67
CA GLU A 18 24.68 3.28 -31.47
C GLU A 18 23.18 3.34 -31.16
N SER A 19 22.78 2.96 -29.95
CA SER A 19 21.62 3.60 -29.33
C SER A 19 21.97 3.95 -27.89
N ARG A 20 22.02 5.27 -27.64
CA ARG A 20 21.91 5.87 -26.31
C ARG A 20 20.55 5.48 -25.70
N LYS A 21 20.50 5.60 -24.37
CA LYS A 21 19.35 5.50 -23.44
C LYS A 21 19.28 4.10 -22.82
N SER A 22 19.17 3.92 -21.51
CA SER A 22 18.70 4.82 -20.48
C SER A 22 19.36 4.42 -19.17
N SER A 23 19.54 5.41 -18.30
CA SER A 23 19.87 5.26 -16.89
C SER A 23 19.21 4.02 -16.29
N LYS A 24 20.03 3.18 -15.68
CA LYS A 24 19.59 2.17 -14.71
C LYS A 24 19.04 2.96 -13.51
N GLU A 25 17.81 3.44 -13.64
CA GLU A 25 16.99 3.85 -12.52
C GLU A 25 16.96 2.65 -11.58
N THR A 26 17.51 2.85 -10.39
CA THR A 26 17.25 2.02 -9.23
C THR A 26 15.74 2.05 -9.01
N LEU A 27 15.01 1.15 -9.67
CA LEU A 27 13.66 0.74 -9.29
C LEU A 27 13.81 0.13 -7.89
N THR A 28 13.68 0.97 -6.87
CA THR A 28 13.27 0.52 -5.55
C THR A 28 11.98 -0.25 -5.76
N GLN A 29 12.08 -1.57 -5.78
CA GLN A 29 10.95 -2.48 -5.80
C GLN A 29 10.17 -2.19 -4.52
N GLU A 30 9.14 -1.35 -4.60
CA GLU A 30 8.20 -1.15 -3.50
C GLU A 30 7.68 -2.54 -3.14
N VAL A 31 8.09 -3.04 -1.97
CA VAL A 31 7.56 -4.28 -1.43
C VAL A 31 6.05 -4.09 -1.31
N SER A 32 5.28 -4.85 -2.08
CA SER A 32 3.83 -4.75 -2.09
C SER A 32 3.31 -5.17 -0.72
N LYS A 33 2.73 -4.21 0.03
CA LYS A 33 2.15 -4.44 1.35
C LYS A 33 0.90 -5.31 1.23
N THR A 34 0.74 -6.27 2.14
CA THR A 34 -0.49 -7.04 2.32
C THR A 34 -1.65 -6.13 2.78
N PRO A 35 -2.93 -6.56 2.64
CA PRO A 35 -4.07 -5.78 3.12
C PRO A 35 -3.96 -5.38 4.60
N LYS A 36 -3.56 -6.33 5.47
CA LYS A 36 -3.36 -6.07 6.89
C LYS A 36 -2.26 -5.04 7.15
N GLU A 37 -1.14 -5.12 6.44
CA GLU A 37 -0.05 -4.13 6.55
C GLU A 37 -0.48 -2.74 6.08
N VAL A 38 -1.33 -2.65 5.05
CA VAL A 38 -1.91 -1.37 4.61
C VAL A 38 -2.80 -0.77 5.69
N VAL A 39 -3.70 -1.55 6.30
CA VAL A 39 -4.57 -1.06 7.39
C VAL A 39 -3.74 -0.66 8.61
N THR A 40 -2.73 -1.45 8.97
CA THR A 40 -1.84 -1.14 10.10
C THR A 40 -1.08 0.16 9.86
N ALA A 41 -0.52 0.35 8.66
CA ALA A 41 0.22 1.56 8.30
C ALA A 41 -0.69 2.79 8.22
N TYR A 42 -1.91 2.64 7.72
CA TYR A 42 -2.92 3.70 7.73
C TYR A 42 -3.25 4.15 9.16
N LEU A 43 -3.58 3.20 10.04
CA LEU A 43 -3.90 3.49 11.44
C LEU A 43 -2.73 4.15 12.17
N ALA A 44 -1.51 3.65 11.97
CA ALA A 44 -0.32 4.25 12.54
C ALA A 44 -0.12 5.71 12.06
N ALA A 45 -0.35 5.98 10.77
CA ALA A 45 -0.27 7.32 10.22
C ALA A 45 -1.35 8.24 10.81
N THR A 46 -2.60 7.79 10.94
CA THR A 46 -3.68 8.59 11.53
C THR A 46 -3.47 8.84 13.02
N ASN A 47 -2.97 7.85 13.77
CA ASN A 47 -2.65 7.97 15.20
C ASN A 47 -1.49 8.94 15.47
N ARG A 48 -0.60 9.11 14.49
CA ARG A 48 0.52 10.06 14.52
C ARG A 48 0.17 11.40 13.87
N PHE A 49 -1.08 11.59 13.44
CA PHE A 49 -1.56 12.77 12.73
C PHE A 49 -0.79 13.09 11.43
N ASP A 50 -0.15 12.08 10.82
CA ASP A 50 0.50 12.20 9.51
C ASP A 50 -0.51 11.94 8.38
N PHE A 51 -1.37 12.94 8.13
CA PHE A 51 -2.41 12.84 7.11
C PHE A 51 -1.86 12.75 5.69
N LYS A 52 -0.62 13.20 5.47
CA LYS A 52 0.05 13.05 4.17
C LYS A 52 0.34 11.57 3.93
N ALA A 53 0.95 10.88 4.90
CA ALA A 53 1.18 9.44 4.82
C ALA A 53 -0.14 8.66 4.80
N ALA A 54 -1.12 9.00 5.64
CA ALA A 54 -2.43 8.34 5.66
C ALA A 54 -3.11 8.35 4.29
N LYS A 55 -2.99 9.46 3.55
CA LYS A 55 -3.55 9.60 2.20
C LYS A 55 -2.96 8.61 1.19
N GLU A 56 -1.74 8.12 1.39
CA GLU A 56 -1.09 7.17 0.47
C GLU A 56 -1.66 5.75 0.56
N PHE A 57 -2.46 5.47 1.59
CA PHE A 57 -3.07 4.16 1.85
C PHE A 57 -4.54 4.07 1.46
N VAL A 58 -5.17 5.18 1.04
CA VAL A 58 -6.59 5.24 0.68
C VAL A 58 -6.77 5.48 -0.82
N ILE A 59 -7.87 4.97 -1.37
CA ILE A 59 -8.33 5.37 -2.70
C ILE A 59 -8.77 6.83 -2.60
N THR A 60 -8.34 7.66 -3.57
CA THR A 60 -8.75 9.06 -3.64
C THR A 60 -10.20 9.16 -4.14
N ASN A 61 -11.14 9.07 -3.21
CA ASN A 61 -12.58 9.30 -3.41
C ASN A 61 -13.07 10.37 -2.42
N LYS A 62 -14.32 10.82 -2.58
CA LYS A 62 -14.88 11.92 -1.77
C LYS A 62 -14.94 11.54 -0.30
N GLU A 63 -15.37 10.33 0.00
CA GLU A 63 -15.58 9.80 1.34
C GLU A 63 -14.27 9.75 2.14
N ASN A 64 -13.21 9.19 1.55
CA ASN A 64 -11.90 9.10 2.20
C ASN A 64 -11.25 10.48 2.37
N LEU A 65 -11.43 11.39 1.41
CA LEU A 65 -10.93 12.76 1.53
C LEU A 65 -11.65 13.52 2.66
N MET A 66 -12.97 13.34 2.78
CA MET A 66 -13.74 13.92 3.88
C MET A 66 -13.29 13.35 5.23
N ALA A 67 -13.12 12.03 5.35
CA ALA A 67 -12.65 11.39 6.56
C ALA A 67 -11.26 11.91 7.01
N LEU A 68 -10.32 12.10 6.06
CA LEU A 68 -9.00 12.66 6.37
C LEU A 68 -9.09 14.13 6.83
N GLU A 69 -9.96 14.94 6.22
CA GLU A 69 -10.18 16.31 6.68
C GLU A 69 -10.84 16.38 8.07
N ASP A 70 -11.74 15.45 8.38
CA ASP A 70 -12.36 15.37 9.70
C ASP A 70 -11.36 14.92 10.78
N LEU A 71 -10.49 13.96 10.47
CA LEU A 71 -9.36 13.59 11.35
C LEU A 71 -8.42 14.78 11.59
N LYS A 72 -8.17 15.60 10.57
CA LYS A 72 -7.36 16.83 10.69
C LYS A 72 -8.04 17.90 11.53
N LYS A 73 -9.36 18.04 11.45
CA LYS A 73 -10.12 18.92 12.36
C LYS A 73 -10.08 18.39 13.79
N MET A 74 -10.20 17.08 13.98
CA MET A 74 -10.09 16.42 15.28
C MET A 74 -8.70 16.63 15.91
N GLU A 75 -7.61 16.51 15.14
CA GLU A 75 -6.27 16.82 15.64
C GLU A 75 -6.20 18.23 16.23
N LYS A 76 -6.77 19.23 15.53
CA LYS A 76 -6.77 20.63 15.97
C LYS A 76 -7.58 20.87 17.23
N SER A 77 -8.55 20.01 17.55
CA SER A 77 -9.34 20.13 18.79
C SER A 77 -8.72 19.38 19.96
N ILE A 78 -7.68 18.56 19.74
CA ILE A 78 -6.98 17.83 20.79
C ILE A 78 -5.82 18.69 21.34
N PRO A 79 -5.78 18.96 22.65
CA PRO A 79 -4.64 19.61 23.30
C PRO A 79 -3.34 18.84 23.07
N ASP A 80 -2.21 19.55 22.88
CA ASP A 80 -0.93 18.92 22.53
C ASP A 80 -0.45 17.90 23.59
N ASP A 81 -0.71 18.14 24.87
CA ASP A 81 -0.41 17.22 25.98
C ASP A 81 -1.24 15.93 25.95
N GLN A 82 -2.36 15.91 25.21
CA GLN A 82 -3.21 14.74 25.02
C GLN A 82 -2.91 13.97 23.73
N LYS A 83 -2.22 14.57 22.76
CA LYS A 83 -1.87 13.92 21.48
C LYS A 83 -1.03 12.66 21.67
N ALA A 84 -0.15 12.65 22.67
CA ALA A 84 0.67 11.48 23.00
C ALA A 84 -0.15 10.23 23.31
N ARG A 85 -1.41 10.37 23.77
CA ARG A 85 -2.31 9.24 24.06
C ARG A 85 -2.76 8.49 22.81
N PHE A 86 -2.62 9.08 21.62
CA PHE A 86 -3.00 8.46 20.36
C PHE A 86 -1.87 7.62 19.77
N LEU A 87 -0.62 7.93 20.13
CA LEU A 87 0.55 7.25 19.59
C LEU A 87 0.47 5.75 19.85
N ASP A 88 0.73 4.99 18.79
CA ASP A 88 0.85 3.54 18.81
C ASP A 88 -0.42 2.79 19.30
N LYS A 89 -1.59 3.46 19.35
CA LYS A 89 -2.87 2.83 19.74
C LYS A 89 -3.24 1.63 18.86
N GLU A 90 -2.71 1.55 17.66
CA GLU A 90 -2.90 0.43 16.74
C GLU A 90 -2.17 -0.84 17.19
N LYS A 91 -1.10 -0.75 17.99
CA LYS A 91 -0.26 -1.91 18.36
C LYS A 91 -1.00 -2.95 19.21
N ASP A 92 -1.91 -2.48 20.04
CA ASP A 92 -2.71 -3.31 20.94
C ASP A 92 -4.02 -3.79 20.29
N ALA A 93 -4.29 -3.39 19.04
CA ALA A 93 -5.50 -3.77 18.33
C ALA A 93 -5.43 -5.21 17.82
N VAL A 94 -6.58 -5.88 17.80
CA VAL A 94 -6.70 -7.20 17.19
C VAL A 94 -7.17 -7.05 15.76
N TYR A 95 -6.52 -7.76 14.83
CA TYR A 95 -6.80 -7.70 13.40
C TYR A 95 -7.35 -9.05 12.93
N PHE A 96 -8.52 -9.03 12.31
CA PHE A 96 -9.17 -10.19 11.73
C PHE A 96 -9.33 -10.02 10.22
N GLU A 97 -8.81 -10.97 9.45
CA GLU A 97 -8.99 -11.05 8.00
C GLU A 97 -10.30 -11.79 7.74
N LYS A 98 -11.36 -11.07 7.35
CA LYS A 98 -12.69 -11.68 7.18
C LYS A 98 -12.86 -12.26 5.78
N GLU A 99 -12.36 -11.57 4.76
CA GLU A 99 -12.38 -12.02 3.36
C GLU A 99 -11.15 -11.49 2.63
N ILE A 100 -10.47 -12.34 1.86
CA ILE A 100 -9.36 -11.94 0.99
C ILE A 100 -9.51 -12.64 -0.35
N THR A 101 -9.54 -11.85 -1.42
CA THR A 101 -9.48 -12.32 -2.81
C THR A 101 -8.22 -11.77 -3.48
N ASP A 102 -8.04 -12.08 -4.77
CA ASP A 102 -6.94 -11.52 -5.57
C ASP A 102 -6.99 -9.99 -5.71
N SER A 103 -8.17 -9.38 -5.52
CA SER A 103 -8.39 -7.96 -5.83
C SER A 103 -9.16 -7.17 -4.77
N THR A 104 -9.79 -7.83 -3.81
CA THR A 104 -10.52 -7.21 -2.69
C THR A 104 -10.12 -7.86 -1.36
N ALA A 105 -10.21 -7.12 -0.27
CA ALA A 105 -10.02 -7.66 1.06
C ALA A 105 -10.88 -6.91 2.09
N GLN A 106 -11.29 -7.60 3.15
CA GLN A 106 -11.95 -7.00 4.31
C GLN A 106 -11.14 -7.32 5.57
N ILE A 107 -10.69 -6.27 6.26
CA ILE A 107 -9.97 -6.35 7.52
C ILE A 107 -10.83 -5.72 8.61
N VAL A 108 -11.10 -6.47 9.67
CA VAL A 108 -11.81 -5.98 10.86
C VAL A 108 -10.78 -5.72 11.95
N VAL A 109 -10.79 -4.51 12.48
CA VAL A 109 -9.90 -4.09 13.57
C VAL A 109 -10.74 -3.90 14.82
N SER A 110 -10.35 -4.57 15.90
CA SER A 110 -10.93 -4.40 17.23
C SER A 110 -9.92 -3.69 18.13
N PRO A 111 -10.03 -2.37 18.33
CA PRO A 111 -9.15 -1.63 19.22
C PRO A 111 -9.43 -2.04 20.68
N LYS A 112 -8.39 -2.16 21.49
CA LYS A 112 -8.49 -2.60 22.89
C LYS A 112 -9.38 -1.71 23.76
N ASP A 113 -9.38 -0.40 23.49
CA ASP A 113 -10.08 0.61 24.29
C ASP A 113 -11.41 1.08 23.66
N ILE A 114 -11.82 0.51 22.52
CA ILE A 114 -13.02 0.93 21.78
C ILE A 114 -13.99 -0.25 21.70
N ALA A 115 -15.24 0.00 22.09
CA ALA A 115 -16.27 -1.04 22.16
C ALA A 115 -16.74 -1.55 20.77
N MET A 116 -16.41 -0.83 19.70
CA MET A 116 -16.94 -1.08 18.36
C MET A 116 -15.80 -1.37 17.37
N PRO A 117 -15.89 -2.49 16.63
CA PRO A 117 -14.91 -2.84 15.61
C PRO A 117 -15.01 -1.88 14.41
N ILE A 118 -13.87 -1.64 13.79
CA ILE A 118 -13.75 -0.84 12.57
C ILE A 118 -13.49 -1.79 11.41
N GLU A 119 -14.32 -1.73 10.38
CA GLU A 119 -14.14 -2.52 9.17
C GLU A 119 -13.46 -1.68 8.08
N PHE A 120 -12.44 -2.25 7.47
CA PHE A 120 -11.71 -1.69 6.34
C PHE A 120 -11.95 -2.56 5.11
N ASN A 121 -12.55 -1.96 4.08
CA ASN A 121 -12.65 -2.60 2.78
C ASN A 121 -11.51 -2.10 1.91
N LEU A 122 -10.77 -3.02 1.31
CA LEU A 122 -9.60 -2.74 0.48
C LEU A 122 -9.80 -3.27 -0.92
N LYS A 123 -9.15 -2.59 -1.86
CA LYS A 123 -9.13 -2.93 -3.27
C LYS A 123 -7.72 -2.81 -3.82
N LYS A 124 -7.34 -3.76 -4.66
CA LYS A 124 -6.05 -3.74 -5.36
C LYS A 124 -6.17 -2.84 -6.60
N VAL A 125 -5.46 -1.71 -6.59
CA VAL A 125 -5.40 -0.73 -7.69
C VAL A 125 -3.96 -0.70 -8.20
N LYS A 126 -3.76 -1.03 -9.49
CA LYS A 126 -2.41 -1.07 -10.11
C LYS A 126 -1.39 -1.87 -9.28
N GLN A 127 -1.78 -3.06 -8.84
CA GLN A 127 -0.96 -3.97 -7.99
C GLN A 127 -0.67 -3.48 -6.55
N LYS A 128 -1.25 -2.37 -6.11
CA LYS A 128 -1.16 -1.86 -4.75
C LYS A 128 -2.50 -1.99 -4.03
N TRP A 129 -2.49 -2.52 -2.82
CA TRP A 129 -3.67 -2.51 -1.95
C TRP A 129 -3.92 -1.10 -1.41
N LEU A 130 -5.16 -0.65 -1.50
CA LEU A 130 -5.62 0.65 -0.97
C LEU A 130 -6.96 0.47 -0.26
N ILE A 131 -7.19 1.24 0.78
CA ILE A 131 -8.47 1.30 1.51
C ILE A 131 -9.49 2.01 0.61
N GLU A 132 -10.54 1.29 0.25
CA GLU A 132 -11.67 1.80 -0.52
C GLU A 132 -12.65 2.54 0.40
N SER A 133 -12.95 1.95 1.57
CA SER A 133 -13.86 2.51 2.57
C SER A 133 -13.55 2.03 3.98
N VAL A 134 -13.97 2.84 4.96
CA VAL A 134 -13.89 2.56 6.40
C VAL A 134 -15.31 2.62 6.97
N ILE A 135 -15.72 1.59 7.69
CA ILE A 135 -17.02 1.49 8.35
C ILE A 135 -16.78 1.37 9.85
N SER A 136 -17.33 2.30 10.62
CA SER A 136 -17.37 2.22 12.09
C SER A 136 -18.81 1.95 12.49
N HIS A 137 -19.03 0.85 13.21
CA HIS A 137 -20.33 0.52 13.80
C HIS A 137 -20.53 1.27 15.11
#